data_AF-A0A1F8F165-F1
#
_entry.id   AF-A0A1F8F165-F1
#
_cell.length_a   1.000
_cell.length_b   1.000
_cell.length_c   1.000
_cell.angle_alpha   90.00
_cell.angle_beta   90.00
_cell.angle_gamma   90.00
#
_symmetry.space_group_name_H-M   'P 1'
#
loop_
_entity.id
_entity.type
_entity.pdbx_description
1 polymer ?
#
loop_
_entity_poly.entity_id
_entity_poly.type
_entity_poly.pdbx_seq_one_letter_code
_entity_poly.pdbx_strand_id
1 'polypeptide(L)'
;MKRNLVRCFLIAFFSVFTICAENTYTAKQASVILIDLPAQTADTSVFLIIFRWPFYQVAANRVLVAVDVEQEPGIYPISLVQNLRPRPFGQLTVRKGVFPKINLPRIYVDSQKKVRLEEEESAIVQALGSGPLLYPSQQLKDRFDYPLEKLSADNVRSYVSDGIGSVRTRLRVWPDRRKEWHTAVHRGVDLKARYENVKAINPGMVVLTGNYLAEGQFIVIYHGSDVYSLYMHLSKIYALTEQYVAKGEIIAQSGESGNATGPCLHFAIRAFGASVNPLEFIEIYNPFLE
;
A
#
# COMPACT_ATOMS: atom_id res chain seq x y z
N MET A 1 6.35 -9.89 48.77
CA MET A 1 7.44 -9.07 48.17
C MET A 1 6.87 -8.26 47.02
N LYS A 2 6.51 -7.00 47.28
CA LYS A 2 6.07 -6.03 46.25
C LYS A 2 7.32 -5.34 45.71
N ARG A 3 7.57 -5.40 44.39
CA ARG A 3 8.59 -4.59 43.72
C ARG A 3 7.90 -3.45 42.99
N ASN A 4 8.19 -2.24 43.45
CA ASN A 4 7.83 -0.97 42.85
C ASN A 4 8.50 -0.83 41.48
N LEU A 5 7.72 -0.54 40.44
CA LEU A 5 8.21 0.13 39.24
C LEU A 5 7.51 1.48 39.15
N VAL A 6 8.23 2.53 39.54
CA VAL A 6 7.84 3.92 39.32
C VAL A 6 7.97 4.18 37.82
N ARG A 7 6.84 4.28 37.10
CA ARG A 7 6.81 4.83 35.75
C ARG A 7 7.00 6.34 35.87
N CYS A 8 8.18 6.82 35.51
CA CYS A 8 8.41 8.24 35.23
C CYS A 8 7.50 8.69 34.09
N PHE A 9 6.41 9.36 34.42
CA PHE A 9 5.67 10.20 33.50
C PHE A 9 6.51 11.46 33.24
N LEU A 10 7.29 11.47 32.15
CA LEU A 10 7.73 12.74 31.57
C LEU A 10 6.51 13.35 30.88
N ILE A 11 5.75 14.15 31.63
CA ILE A 11 4.79 15.09 31.07
C ILE A 11 5.62 16.23 30.50
N ALA A 12 6.02 16.11 29.23
CA ALA A 12 6.50 17.25 28.47
C ALA A 12 5.31 18.19 28.27
N PHE A 13 5.33 19.32 29.00
CA PHE A 13 4.44 20.46 28.78
C PHE A 13 4.66 20.98 27.35
N PHE A 14 3.90 20.46 26.39
CA PHE A 14 3.74 21.12 25.11
C PHE A 14 2.73 22.24 25.31
N SER A 15 3.25 23.47 25.39
CA SER A 15 2.42 24.66 25.20
C SER A 15 1.66 24.47 23.90
N VAL A 16 0.32 24.42 24.00
CA VAL A 16 -0.60 24.49 22.87
C VAL A 16 -0.44 25.88 22.26
N PHE A 17 0.55 26.03 21.40
CA PHE A 17 0.51 27.06 20.38
C PHE A 17 -0.61 26.64 19.45
N THR A 18 -1.77 27.28 19.60
CA THR A 18 -2.77 27.35 18.53
C THR A 18 -2.10 28.10 17.38
N ILE A 19 -1.36 27.38 16.56
CA ILE A 19 -0.87 27.90 15.28
C ILE A 19 -2.08 27.91 14.37
N CYS A 20 -2.45 29.09 13.88
CA CYS A 20 -3.29 29.23 12.70
C CYS A 20 -2.59 28.52 11.53
N ALA A 21 -2.87 27.24 11.35
CA ALA A 21 -2.38 26.47 10.22
C ALA A 21 -3.19 26.90 8.99
N GLU A 22 -2.62 27.79 8.16
CA GLU A 22 -3.30 28.30 6.96
C GLU A 22 -3.59 27.18 5.94
N ASN A 23 -2.80 26.10 5.95
CA ASN A 23 -2.96 24.98 5.02
C ASN A 23 -3.72 23.81 5.66
N THR A 24 -4.91 23.52 5.14
CA THR A 24 -5.70 22.36 5.56
C THR A 24 -5.89 21.39 4.40
N TYR A 25 -5.58 20.12 4.65
CA TYR A 25 -5.72 19.04 3.69
C TYR A 25 -6.70 18.01 4.22
N THR A 26 -7.40 17.33 3.32
CA THR A 26 -8.28 16.22 3.66
C THR A 26 -7.99 15.04 2.78
N ALA A 27 -7.84 13.88 3.39
CA ALA A 27 -7.63 12.59 2.73
C ALA A 27 -8.62 11.56 3.28
N LYS A 28 -8.84 10.48 2.54
CA LYS A 28 -9.51 9.29 3.06
C LYS A 28 -8.46 8.23 3.36
N GLN A 29 -8.79 7.26 4.20
CA GLN A 29 -8.00 6.02 4.27
C GLN A 29 -7.83 5.42 2.87
N ALA A 30 -6.64 4.88 2.59
CA ALA A 30 -6.22 4.34 1.30
C ALA A 30 -6.08 5.38 0.16
N SER A 31 -6.26 6.68 0.40
CA SER A 31 -6.10 7.68 -0.67
C SER A 31 -4.66 8.14 -0.81
N VAL A 32 -4.41 8.87 -1.89
CA VAL A 32 -3.16 9.60 -2.10
C VAL A 32 -3.52 11.06 -2.26
N ILE A 33 -2.73 11.97 -1.68
CA ILE A 33 -2.96 13.41 -1.82
C ILE A 33 -1.69 14.14 -2.20
N LEU A 34 -1.87 15.34 -2.74
CA LEU A 34 -0.78 16.26 -3.01
C LEU A 34 -0.75 17.34 -1.97
N ILE A 35 0.46 17.74 -1.63
CA ILE A 35 0.73 18.88 -0.79
C ILE A 35 1.70 19.78 -1.55
N ASP A 36 1.23 20.96 -1.92
CA ASP A 36 2.06 22.04 -2.44
C ASP A 36 2.88 22.64 -1.29
N LEU A 37 4.18 22.75 -1.51
CA LEU A 37 5.14 23.36 -0.60
C LEU A 37 5.46 24.80 -1.05
N PRO A 38 5.89 25.68 -0.13
CA PRO A 38 6.29 27.04 -0.48
C PRO A 38 7.45 27.06 -1.49
N ALA A 39 7.54 28.09 -2.35
CA ALA A 39 8.44 28.15 -3.52
C ALA A 39 9.95 28.31 -3.22
N GLN A 40 10.45 27.93 -2.05
CA GLN A 40 11.86 27.96 -1.67
C GLN A 40 12.23 26.73 -0.82
N THR A 41 12.33 25.58 -1.47
CA THR A 41 12.49 24.28 -0.82
C THR A 41 13.64 23.46 -1.40
N ALA A 42 14.76 24.10 -1.77
CA ALA A 42 16.04 23.39 -1.74
C ALA A 42 16.23 22.91 -0.28
N ASP A 43 16.48 21.61 -0.09
CA ASP A 43 16.71 20.97 1.22
C ASP A 43 15.53 20.94 2.21
N THR A 44 14.28 21.00 1.76
CA THR A 44 13.11 20.87 2.66
C THR A 44 12.57 19.45 2.70
N SER A 45 12.55 18.86 3.90
CA SER A 45 11.91 17.57 4.15
C SER A 45 10.54 17.77 4.82
N VAL A 46 9.54 16.99 4.44
CA VAL A 46 8.20 17.03 5.05
C VAL A 46 8.15 16.05 6.23
N PHE A 47 7.74 16.51 7.41
CA PHE A 47 7.60 15.68 8.61
C PHE A 47 6.23 15.92 9.26
N LEU A 48 5.56 14.85 9.71
CA LEU A 48 4.39 14.98 10.58
C LEU A 48 4.89 14.86 12.03
N ILE A 49 5.07 16.00 12.71
CA ILE A 49 5.49 16.17 14.10
C ILE A 49 6.85 15.50 14.49
N ILE A 50 6.86 14.17 14.60
CA ILE A 50 7.92 13.32 15.17
C ILE A 50 8.19 12.04 14.35
N PHE A 51 7.32 11.72 13.39
CA PHE A 51 7.54 10.60 12.46
C PHE A 51 7.66 11.13 11.04
N ARG A 52 8.63 10.59 10.30
CA ARG A 52 8.71 10.80 8.86
C ARG A 52 7.51 10.08 8.25
N TRP A 53 6.46 10.83 7.93
CA TRP A 53 5.37 10.27 7.14
C TRP A 53 5.90 10.00 5.75
N PRO A 54 5.61 8.83 5.17
CA PRO A 54 6.15 8.51 3.89
C PRO A 54 5.60 9.44 2.80
N PHE A 55 6.49 10.14 2.11
CA PHE A 55 6.15 11.02 1.01
C PHE A 55 7.16 10.85 -0.11
N TYR A 56 6.73 11.24 -1.31
CA TYR A 56 7.59 11.32 -2.47
C TYR A 56 7.55 12.72 -3.07
N GLN A 57 8.74 13.27 -3.31
CA GLN A 57 8.85 14.59 -3.91
C GLN A 57 8.68 14.46 -5.42
N VAL A 58 7.50 14.87 -5.91
CA VAL A 58 7.15 14.82 -7.34
C VAL A 58 7.69 16.05 -8.09
N ALA A 59 7.84 17.19 -7.41
CA ALA A 59 8.45 18.40 -7.94
C ALA A 59 9.15 19.19 -6.83
N ALA A 60 9.91 20.23 -7.20
CA ALA A 60 10.66 21.06 -6.25
C ALA A 60 9.78 21.56 -5.09
N ASN A 61 8.54 21.94 -5.38
CA ASN A 61 7.58 22.51 -4.45
C ASN A 61 6.33 21.61 -4.25
N ARG A 62 6.41 20.30 -4.49
CA ARG A 62 5.24 19.43 -4.38
C ARG A 62 5.61 18.03 -3.93
N VAL A 63 4.83 17.50 -2.98
CA VAL A 63 4.96 16.13 -2.50
C VAL A 63 3.67 15.35 -2.67
N LEU A 64 3.84 14.06 -2.97
CA LEU A 64 2.79 13.06 -2.95
C LEU A 64 2.82 12.36 -1.60
N VAL A 65 1.69 12.34 -0.90
CA VAL A 65 1.53 11.72 0.41
C VAL A 65 0.54 10.58 0.29
N ALA A 66 0.97 9.39 0.70
CA ALA A 66 0.13 8.20 0.76
C ALA A 66 -0.51 8.07 2.14
N VAL A 67 -1.81 7.76 2.20
CA VAL A 67 -2.54 7.50 3.44
C VAL A 67 -2.89 6.02 3.46
N ASP A 68 -2.31 5.27 4.40
CA ASP A 68 -2.55 3.83 4.50
C ASP A 68 -4.04 3.52 4.73
N VAL A 69 -4.51 2.41 4.17
CA VAL A 69 -5.89 1.91 4.35
C VAL A 69 -6.27 1.71 5.82
N GLU A 70 -5.31 1.42 6.69
CA GLU A 70 -5.50 1.25 8.13
C GLU A 70 -5.12 2.48 8.94
N GLN A 71 -4.70 3.59 8.30
CA GLN A 71 -4.37 4.82 9.00
C GLN A 71 -5.54 5.29 9.86
N GLU A 72 -5.29 5.54 11.16
CA GLU A 72 -6.36 5.98 12.06
C GLU A 72 -6.99 7.30 11.55
N PRO A 73 -8.33 7.42 11.56
CA PRO A 73 -8.97 8.69 11.25
C PRO A 73 -8.64 9.73 12.33
N GLY A 74 -8.35 10.95 11.91
CA GLY A 74 -7.93 12.00 12.84
C GLY A 74 -7.33 13.22 12.15
N ILE A 75 -6.81 14.14 12.95
CA ILE A 75 -6.14 15.35 12.49
C ILE A 75 -4.64 15.18 12.76
N TYR A 76 -3.84 15.27 11.70
CA TYR A 76 -2.40 15.08 11.72
C TYR A 76 -1.71 16.41 11.36
N PRO A 77 -1.04 17.09 12.30
CA PRO A 77 -0.37 18.36 12.01
C PRO A 77 0.93 18.14 11.23
N ILE A 78 1.07 18.90 10.14
CA ILE A 78 2.18 18.90 9.19
C ILE A 78 3.19 19.97 9.57
N SER A 79 4.44 19.54 9.61
CA SER A 79 5.60 20.40 9.81
C SER A 79 6.57 20.28 8.63
N LEU A 80 7.14 21.40 8.20
CA LEU A 80 8.26 21.39 7.27
C LEU A 80 9.55 21.47 8.08
N VAL A 81 10.50 20.59 7.79
CA VAL A 81 11.83 20.65 8.41
C VAL A 81 12.78 21.31 7.42
N GLN A 82 13.30 22.45 7.83
CA GLN A 82 14.34 23.21 7.14
C GLN A 82 15.50 23.41 8.12
N ASN A 83 16.72 23.08 7.72
CA ASN A 83 17.91 23.17 8.57
C ASN A 83 17.72 22.47 9.94
N LEU A 84 17.15 21.26 9.92
CA LEU A 84 16.83 20.45 11.12
C LEU A 84 15.84 21.10 12.10
N ARG A 85 15.15 22.16 11.71
CA ARG A 85 14.14 22.83 12.54
C ARG A 85 12.73 22.58 11.98
N PRO A 86 11.84 21.91 12.73
CA PRO A 86 10.45 21.76 12.32
C PRO A 86 9.72 23.10 12.45
N ARG A 87 9.04 23.50 11.38
CA ARG A 87 8.13 24.64 11.36
C ARG A 87 6.71 24.12 11.09
N PRO A 88 5.72 24.49 11.91
CA PRO A 88 4.32 24.21 11.62
C PRO A 88 3.96 24.71 10.21
N PHE A 89 3.25 23.90 9.45
CA PHE A 89 2.90 24.20 8.06
C PHE A 89 1.40 24.06 7.78
N GLY A 90 0.79 23.02 8.33
CA GLY A 90 -0.59 22.69 8.02
C GLY A 90 -1.15 21.57 8.88
N GLN A 91 -2.31 21.06 8.48
CA GLN A 91 -2.87 19.84 9.04
C GLN A 91 -3.52 18.98 7.96
N LEU A 92 -3.40 17.67 8.11
CA LEU A 92 -4.07 16.66 7.31
C LEU A 92 -5.19 16.02 8.12
N THR A 93 -6.43 16.17 7.68
CA THR A 93 -7.57 15.44 8.23
C THR A 93 -7.74 14.13 7.46
N VAL A 94 -7.51 13.01 8.14
CA VAL A 94 -7.77 11.67 7.61
C VAL A 94 -9.20 11.26 7.98
N ARG A 95 -10.04 11.06 6.96
CA ARG A 95 -11.41 10.57 7.12
C ARG A 95 -11.44 9.05 6.98
N LYS A 96 -12.31 8.42 7.77
CA LYS A 96 -12.57 6.98 7.66
C LYS A 96 -13.12 6.64 6.28
N GLY A 97 -12.59 5.58 5.66
CA GLY A 97 -13.16 5.02 4.45
C GLY A 97 -14.52 4.37 4.71
N VAL A 98 -15.36 4.29 3.67
CA VAL A 98 -16.59 3.48 3.72
C VAL A 98 -16.23 2.09 3.21
N PHE A 99 -15.99 1.17 4.14
CA PHE A 99 -15.52 -0.17 3.82
C PHE A 99 -16.63 -1.20 4.03
N PRO A 100 -17.03 -1.95 2.99
CA PRO A 100 -18.01 -3.00 3.14
C PRO A 100 -17.43 -4.14 3.98
N LYS A 101 -18.30 -4.85 4.69
CA LYS A 101 -17.94 -6.08 5.41
C LYS A 101 -18.33 -7.27 4.55
N ILE A 102 -17.37 -8.15 4.27
CA ILE A 102 -17.55 -9.31 3.39
C ILE A 102 -17.27 -10.56 4.20
N ASN A 103 -18.22 -11.50 4.22
CA ASN A 103 -18.04 -12.81 4.82
C ASN A 103 -17.52 -13.77 3.76
N LEU A 104 -16.32 -14.30 3.97
CA LEU A 104 -15.72 -15.31 3.11
C LEU A 104 -16.06 -16.72 3.60
N PRO A 105 -15.99 -17.73 2.71
CA PRO A 105 -16.13 -19.13 3.11
C PRO A 105 -15.13 -19.51 4.21
N ARG A 106 -15.59 -20.39 5.13
CA ARG A 106 -14.74 -20.97 6.18
C ARG A 106 -13.63 -21.82 5.59
N ILE A 107 -12.50 -21.90 6.30
CA ILE A 107 -11.36 -22.71 5.89
C ILE A 107 -10.89 -23.62 7.04
N TYR A 108 -10.30 -24.74 6.68
CA TYR A 108 -9.66 -25.68 7.60
C TYR A 108 -8.15 -25.46 7.56
N VAL A 109 -7.58 -25.16 8.73
CA VAL A 109 -6.15 -24.89 8.89
C VAL A 109 -5.54 -26.05 9.65
N ASP A 110 -4.54 -26.70 9.04
CA ASP A 110 -3.70 -27.68 9.73
C ASP A 110 -2.42 -27.00 10.26
N SER A 111 -1.66 -27.72 11.08
CA SER A 111 -0.44 -27.19 11.69
C SER A 111 0.62 -26.77 10.67
N GLN A 112 0.71 -27.46 9.52
CA GLN A 112 1.67 -27.13 8.47
C GLN A 112 1.27 -25.84 7.75
N LYS A 113 -0.01 -25.65 7.46
CA LYS A 113 -0.55 -24.41 6.88
C LYS A 113 -0.30 -23.20 7.77
N LYS A 114 -0.38 -23.35 9.10
CA LYS A 114 -0.12 -22.23 10.00
C LYS A 114 1.32 -21.72 9.87
N VAL A 115 2.29 -22.63 9.97
CA VAL A 115 3.72 -22.29 9.87
C VAL A 115 4.01 -21.67 8.50
N ARG A 116 3.51 -22.30 7.44
CA ARG A 116 3.67 -21.79 6.08
C ARG A 116 3.09 -20.39 5.89
N LEU A 117 1.92 -20.09 6.46
CA LEU A 117 1.34 -18.73 6.38
C LEU A 117 2.22 -17.68 7.06
N GLU A 118 2.78 -17.99 8.23
CA GLU A 118 3.65 -17.07 8.98
C GLU A 118 4.97 -16.83 8.22
N GLU A 119 5.56 -17.87 7.63
CA GLU A 119 6.76 -17.77 6.80
C GLU A 119 6.52 -16.96 5.52
N GLU A 120 5.41 -17.23 4.83
CA GLU A 120 4.99 -16.52 3.61
C GLU A 120 4.70 -15.03 3.89
N GLU A 121 4.00 -14.72 4.99
CA GLU A 121 3.75 -13.33 5.40
C GLU A 121 5.06 -12.60 5.73
N SER A 122 5.98 -13.27 6.43
CA SER A 122 7.30 -12.72 6.74
C SER A 122 8.11 -12.42 5.48
N ALA A 123 8.08 -13.33 4.49
CA ALA A 123 8.75 -13.14 3.20
C ALA A 123 8.18 -11.94 2.42
N ILE A 124 6.86 -11.76 2.40
CA ILE A 124 6.22 -10.60 1.77
C ILE A 124 6.64 -9.29 2.46
N VAL A 125 6.58 -9.25 3.80
CA VAL A 125 6.99 -8.07 4.57
C VAL A 125 8.46 -7.73 4.31
N GLN A 126 9.33 -8.73 4.26
CA GLN A 126 10.75 -8.54 3.96
C GLN A 126 10.96 -8.03 2.53
N ALA A 127 10.27 -8.57 1.53
CA ALA A 127 10.38 -8.11 0.14
C ALA A 127 9.92 -6.65 -0.02
N LEU A 128 8.81 -6.27 0.64
CA LEU A 128 8.29 -4.90 0.62
C LEU A 128 9.14 -3.89 1.42
N GLY A 129 10.01 -4.37 2.32
CA GLY A 129 10.94 -3.52 3.08
C GLY A 129 12.36 -3.46 2.50
N SER A 130 12.79 -4.50 1.77
CA SER A 130 14.17 -4.63 1.29
C SER A 130 14.42 -3.99 -0.07
N GLY A 131 13.38 -3.69 -0.86
CA GLY A 131 13.52 -3.09 -2.19
C GLY A 131 14.48 -1.89 -2.23
N PRO A 132 14.26 -0.83 -1.44
CA PRO A 132 15.16 0.34 -1.35
C PRO A 132 16.60 0.03 -0.93
N LEU A 133 16.83 -1.09 -0.23
CA LEU A 133 18.16 -1.48 0.25
C LEU A 133 18.94 -2.27 -0.80
N LEU A 134 18.24 -3.10 -1.58
CA LEU A 134 18.83 -4.03 -2.53
C LEU A 134 18.92 -3.46 -3.95
N TYR A 135 17.99 -2.59 -4.33
CA TYR A 135 17.91 -2.04 -5.67
C TYR A 135 18.04 -0.52 -5.63
N PRO A 136 18.86 0.09 -6.50
CA PRO A 136 19.00 1.55 -6.56
C PRO A 136 17.63 2.21 -6.70
N SER A 137 17.32 3.15 -5.80
CA SER A 137 16.07 3.90 -5.89
C SER A 137 16.08 4.72 -7.17
N GLN A 138 15.34 4.26 -8.18
CA GLN A 138 15.08 5.04 -9.37
C GLN A 138 13.97 6.05 -9.08
N GLN A 139 14.17 7.29 -9.55
CA GLN A 139 13.10 8.28 -9.55
C GLN A 139 11.99 7.77 -10.46
N LEU A 140 10.75 7.87 -10.01
CA LEU A 140 9.59 7.56 -10.83
C LEU A 140 9.49 8.65 -11.91
N LYS A 141 9.82 8.28 -13.15
CA LYS A 141 9.84 9.17 -14.33
C LYS A 141 8.79 8.80 -15.38
N ASP A 142 8.24 7.60 -15.28
CA ASP A 142 7.30 7.04 -16.24
C ASP A 142 5.88 7.02 -15.69
N ARG A 143 4.91 7.32 -16.57
CA ARG A 143 3.49 7.13 -16.28
C ARG A 143 3.20 5.65 -16.03
N PHE A 144 2.38 5.40 -15.03
CA PHE A 144 1.87 4.07 -14.70
C PHE A 144 0.69 3.70 -15.61
N ASP A 145 0.73 2.48 -16.12
CA ASP A 145 -0.36 1.84 -16.86
C ASP A 145 -1.32 1.10 -15.92
N TYR A 146 -2.44 0.65 -16.46
CA TYR A 146 -3.31 -0.33 -15.79
C TYR A 146 -2.82 -1.76 -16.05
N PRO A 147 -3.05 -2.72 -15.12
CA PRO A 147 -2.42 -4.05 -15.18
C PRO A 147 -3.02 -5.00 -16.23
N LEU A 148 -4.13 -4.61 -16.89
CA LEU A 148 -4.79 -5.39 -17.94
C LEU A 148 -4.98 -4.52 -19.19
N GLU A 149 -4.81 -5.11 -20.37
CA GLU A 149 -4.82 -4.40 -21.65
C GLU A 149 -6.11 -3.60 -21.92
N LYS A 150 -7.26 -4.16 -21.56
CA LYS A 150 -8.58 -3.55 -21.77
C LYS A 150 -8.91 -2.38 -20.83
N LEU A 151 -8.09 -2.14 -19.80
CA LEU A 151 -8.37 -1.14 -18.77
C LEU A 151 -7.84 0.23 -19.17
N SER A 152 -8.65 1.24 -18.88
CA SER A 152 -8.35 2.65 -19.09
C SER A 152 -8.97 3.49 -17.97
N ALA A 153 -8.57 4.76 -17.87
CA ALA A 153 -9.12 5.67 -16.87
C ALA A 153 -10.66 5.78 -16.95
N ASP A 154 -11.23 5.65 -18.15
CA ASP A 154 -12.66 5.77 -18.38
C ASP A 154 -13.46 4.56 -17.86
N ASN A 155 -12.89 3.36 -17.92
CA ASN A 155 -13.62 2.13 -17.65
C ASN A 155 -13.19 1.39 -16.38
N VAL A 156 -12.02 1.71 -15.80
CA VAL A 156 -11.39 0.85 -14.78
C VAL A 156 -12.26 0.64 -13.55
N ARG A 157 -13.04 1.65 -13.16
CA ARG A 157 -13.96 1.57 -12.01
C ARG A 157 -15.07 0.52 -12.20
N SER A 158 -15.50 0.26 -13.43
CA SER A 158 -16.54 -0.75 -13.73
C SER A 158 -16.03 -2.19 -13.60
N TYR A 159 -14.70 -2.36 -13.65
CA TYR A 159 -14.02 -3.64 -13.49
C TYR A 159 -13.73 -4.00 -12.04
N VAL A 160 -13.84 -3.06 -11.10
CA VAL A 160 -13.65 -3.36 -9.67
C VAL A 160 -14.81 -4.23 -9.18
N SER A 161 -14.51 -5.46 -8.75
CA SER A 161 -15.46 -6.36 -8.09
C SER A 161 -15.39 -6.26 -6.57
N ASP A 162 -14.22 -5.96 -6.01
CA ASP A 162 -14.06 -5.64 -4.59
C ASP A 162 -13.03 -4.52 -4.42
N GLY A 163 -13.39 -3.50 -3.65
CA GLY A 163 -12.59 -2.30 -3.46
C GLY A 163 -11.59 -2.42 -2.32
N ILE A 164 -10.60 -1.52 -2.29
CA ILE A 164 -9.65 -1.44 -1.19
C ILE A 164 -10.35 -1.06 0.12
N GLY A 165 -9.85 -1.65 1.21
CA GLY A 165 -10.31 -1.45 2.57
C GLY A 165 -11.50 -2.30 2.99
N SER A 166 -12.14 -3.01 2.06
CA SER A 166 -13.17 -4.02 2.39
C SER A 166 -12.70 -4.93 3.52
N VAL A 167 -13.53 -5.07 4.55
CA VAL A 167 -13.21 -5.86 5.74
C VAL A 167 -13.70 -7.28 5.51
N ARG A 168 -12.76 -8.19 5.27
CA ARG A 168 -13.00 -9.59 4.94
C ARG A 168 -12.90 -10.45 6.18
N THR A 169 -14.00 -11.10 6.55
CA THR A 169 -14.08 -11.94 7.73
C THR A 169 -14.32 -13.39 7.34
N ARG A 170 -13.58 -14.33 7.94
CA ARG A 170 -13.77 -15.76 7.70
C ARG A 170 -13.55 -16.59 8.94
N LEU A 171 -14.24 -17.72 9.02
CA LEU A 171 -14.07 -18.67 10.11
C LEU A 171 -12.93 -19.64 9.78
N ARG A 172 -11.90 -19.69 10.62
CA ARG A 172 -10.85 -20.72 10.61
C ARG A 172 -11.26 -21.84 11.57
N VAL A 173 -11.16 -23.08 11.09
CA VAL A 173 -11.37 -24.28 11.90
C VAL A 173 -10.03 -25.00 12.04
N TRP A 174 -9.59 -25.14 13.29
CA TRP A 174 -8.30 -25.73 13.65
C TRP A 174 -8.41 -27.25 13.87
N PRO A 175 -7.28 -28.01 13.92
CA PRO A 175 -7.30 -29.46 14.05
C PRO A 175 -7.93 -29.95 15.36
N ASP A 176 -7.77 -29.17 16.43
CA ASP A 176 -8.39 -29.37 17.76
C ASP A 176 -9.88 -29.00 17.80
N ARG A 177 -10.49 -28.71 16.64
CA ARG A 177 -11.87 -28.23 16.46
C ARG A 177 -12.15 -26.84 17.02
N ARG A 178 -11.12 -26.10 17.46
CA ARG A 178 -11.26 -24.69 17.82
C ARG A 178 -11.70 -23.90 16.59
N LYS A 179 -12.62 -22.96 16.81
CA LYS A 179 -13.14 -22.05 15.78
C LYS A 179 -12.66 -20.64 16.10
N GLU A 180 -12.10 -19.96 15.11
CA GLU A 180 -11.54 -18.62 15.27
C GLU A 180 -11.99 -17.73 14.11
N TRP A 181 -12.53 -16.56 14.43
CA TRP A 181 -12.83 -15.55 13.44
C TRP A 181 -11.54 -14.82 13.06
N HIS A 182 -11.24 -14.83 11.78
CA HIS A 182 -10.12 -14.08 11.21
C HIS A 182 -10.67 -12.94 10.36
N THR A 183 -10.24 -11.72 10.67
CA THR A 183 -10.63 -10.50 9.95
C THR A 183 -9.39 -9.91 9.31
N ALA A 184 -9.47 -9.57 8.02
CA ALA A 184 -8.41 -8.91 7.27
C ALA A 184 -8.96 -7.73 6.47
N VAL A 185 -8.16 -6.68 6.33
CA VAL A 185 -8.45 -5.54 5.47
C VAL A 185 -7.94 -5.84 4.07
N HIS A 186 -8.78 -5.62 3.06
CA HIS A 186 -8.38 -5.76 1.66
C HIS A 186 -7.40 -4.63 1.30
N ARG A 187 -6.13 -4.95 1.01
CA ARG A 187 -5.06 -3.95 0.76
C ARG A 187 -4.85 -3.59 -0.72
N GLY A 188 -5.80 -3.96 -1.57
CA GLY A 188 -5.77 -3.74 -3.01
C GLY A 188 -7.19 -3.69 -3.57
N VAL A 189 -7.32 -3.89 -4.88
CA VAL A 189 -8.61 -4.02 -5.56
C VAL A 189 -8.65 -5.36 -6.30
N ASP A 190 -9.82 -5.98 -6.31
CA ASP A 190 -10.05 -7.14 -7.17
C ASP A 190 -10.68 -6.65 -8.47
N LEU A 191 -10.04 -6.95 -9.59
CA LEU A 191 -10.46 -6.61 -10.93
C LEU A 191 -11.08 -7.84 -11.60
N LYS A 192 -12.20 -7.65 -12.29
CA LYS A 192 -12.85 -8.67 -13.11
C LYS A 192 -11.94 -9.07 -14.26
N ALA A 193 -11.30 -10.23 -14.12
CA ALA A 193 -10.37 -10.77 -15.11
C ALA A 193 -10.46 -12.29 -15.16
N ARG A 194 -10.62 -12.87 -16.36
CA ARG A 194 -10.74 -14.33 -16.52
C ARG A 194 -9.62 -14.87 -17.39
N TYR A 195 -8.52 -15.29 -16.75
CA TYR A 195 -7.36 -15.87 -17.43
C TYR A 195 -6.77 -14.94 -18.50
N GLU A 196 -6.72 -13.64 -18.18
CA GLU A 196 -6.26 -12.59 -19.10
C GLU A 196 -4.78 -12.28 -18.87
N ASN A 197 -4.08 -11.78 -19.90
CA ASN A 197 -2.69 -11.36 -19.75
C ASN A 197 -2.60 -10.18 -18.78
N VAL A 198 -1.65 -10.28 -17.84
CA VAL A 198 -1.34 -9.26 -16.84
C VAL A 198 -0.01 -8.64 -17.19
N LYS A 199 0.02 -7.30 -17.24
CA LYS A 199 1.21 -6.53 -17.61
C LYS A 199 1.81 -5.75 -16.43
N ALA A 200 3.13 -5.55 -16.48
CA ALA A 200 3.82 -4.65 -15.57
C ALA A 200 3.33 -3.21 -15.80
N ILE A 201 2.92 -2.53 -14.73
CA ILE A 201 2.33 -1.18 -14.82
C ILE A 201 3.38 -0.09 -15.04
N ASN A 202 4.64 -0.36 -14.72
CA ASN A 202 5.79 0.53 -14.88
C ASN A 202 7.06 -0.33 -14.95
N PRO A 203 8.21 0.15 -15.45
CA PRO A 203 9.45 -0.59 -15.36
C PRO A 203 9.81 -0.86 -13.89
N GLY A 204 10.47 -1.97 -13.63
CA GLY A 204 10.84 -2.29 -12.26
C GLY A 204 11.50 -3.64 -12.13
N MET A 205 11.96 -3.91 -10.91
CA MET A 205 12.57 -5.18 -10.53
C MET A 205 11.54 -6.09 -9.89
N VAL A 206 11.40 -7.33 -10.35
CA VAL A 206 10.61 -8.35 -9.66
C VAL A 206 11.34 -8.73 -8.37
N VAL A 207 10.79 -8.33 -7.22
CA VAL A 207 11.42 -8.55 -5.91
C VAL A 207 10.91 -9.80 -5.21
N LEU A 208 9.75 -10.30 -5.60
CA LEU A 208 9.17 -11.53 -5.07
C LEU A 208 8.22 -12.15 -6.09
N THR A 209 8.28 -13.46 -6.25
CA THR A 209 7.31 -14.23 -7.00
C THR A 209 7.24 -15.65 -6.44
N GLY A 210 6.06 -16.28 -6.50
CA GLY A 210 5.87 -17.62 -5.96
C GLY A 210 4.41 -18.04 -5.90
N ASN A 211 4.15 -19.22 -5.34
CA ASN A 211 2.80 -19.74 -5.10
C ASN A 211 2.52 -19.86 -3.60
N TYR A 212 1.80 -18.89 -3.06
CA TYR A 212 1.54 -18.75 -1.62
C TYR A 212 0.12 -19.20 -1.27
N LEU A 213 -0.12 -19.53 0.01
CA LEU A 213 -1.41 -20.05 0.44
C LEU A 213 -2.55 -19.05 0.27
N ALA A 214 -2.31 -17.77 0.56
CA ALA A 214 -3.35 -16.75 0.50
C ALA A 214 -3.35 -16.00 -0.84
N GLU A 215 -2.19 -15.55 -1.28
CA GLU A 215 -1.97 -14.77 -2.50
C GLU A 215 -2.10 -15.66 -3.75
N GLY A 216 -1.90 -16.97 -3.62
CA GLY A 216 -1.80 -17.88 -4.76
C GLY A 216 -0.51 -17.66 -5.52
N GLN A 217 -0.53 -17.88 -6.83
CA GLN A 217 0.54 -17.40 -7.69
C GLN A 217 0.51 -15.87 -7.70
N PHE A 218 1.63 -15.24 -7.35
CA PHE A 218 1.70 -13.79 -7.24
C PHE A 218 3.08 -13.25 -7.60
N ILE A 219 3.12 -11.97 -7.96
CA ILE A 219 4.32 -11.21 -8.31
C ILE A 219 4.30 -9.89 -7.53
N VAL A 220 5.47 -9.48 -7.04
CA VAL A 220 5.73 -8.14 -6.48
C VAL A 220 6.84 -7.48 -7.29
N ILE A 221 6.58 -6.28 -7.79
CA ILE A 221 7.54 -5.48 -8.55
C ILE A 221 7.87 -4.21 -7.77
N TYR A 222 9.15 -3.93 -7.61
CA TYR A 222 9.67 -2.66 -7.10
C TYR A 222 9.97 -1.70 -8.25
N HIS A 223 9.36 -0.52 -8.22
CA HIS A 223 9.47 0.49 -9.29
C HIS A 223 10.48 1.61 -8.97
N GLY A 224 11.16 1.54 -7.81
CA GLY A 224 11.94 2.65 -7.28
C GLY A 224 11.14 3.53 -6.32
N SER A 225 11.83 4.39 -5.57
CA SER A 225 11.22 5.38 -4.68
C SER A 225 10.19 4.84 -3.69
N ASP A 226 10.42 3.60 -3.21
CA ASP A 226 9.53 2.89 -2.27
C ASP A 226 8.11 2.63 -2.80
N VAL A 227 7.97 2.48 -4.12
CA VAL A 227 6.72 2.09 -4.77
C VAL A 227 6.79 0.65 -5.27
N TYR A 228 5.78 -0.14 -4.91
CA TYR A 228 5.62 -1.52 -5.32
C TYR A 228 4.24 -1.74 -5.93
N SER A 229 4.18 -2.60 -6.95
CA SER A 229 2.94 -3.19 -7.42
C SER A 229 2.89 -4.68 -7.08
N LEU A 230 1.71 -5.16 -6.70
CA LEU A 230 1.46 -6.55 -6.35
C LEU A 230 0.33 -7.10 -7.23
N TYR A 231 0.53 -8.30 -7.74
CA TYR A 231 -0.39 -9.02 -8.62
C TYR A 231 -0.62 -10.41 -8.04
N MET A 232 -1.84 -10.71 -7.59
CA MET A 232 -2.15 -11.98 -6.92
C MET A 232 -3.26 -12.75 -7.63
N HIS A 233 -3.48 -13.98 -7.17
CA HIS A 233 -4.47 -14.92 -7.68
C HIS A 233 -4.21 -15.35 -9.14
N LEU A 234 -2.96 -15.31 -9.59
CA LEU A 234 -2.58 -15.59 -10.97
C LEU A 234 -2.79 -17.07 -11.33
N SER A 235 -3.01 -17.39 -12.61
CA SER A 235 -3.03 -18.77 -13.11
C SER A 235 -1.65 -19.23 -13.57
N LYS A 236 -0.80 -18.28 -13.99
CA LYS A 236 0.54 -18.55 -14.52
C LYS A 236 1.43 -17.32 -14.34
N ILE A 237 2.69 -17.56 -14.05
CA ILE A 237 3.74 -16.55 -13.90
C ILE A 237 4.74 -16.72 -15.05
N TYR A 238 5.13 -15.61 -15.68
CA TYR A 238 6.16 -15.56 -16.72
C TYR A 238 7.45 -14.88 -16.23
N ALA A 239 7.33 -13.97 -15.26
CA ALA A 239 8.48 -13.25 -14.72
C ALA A 239 9.17 -14.00 -13.56
N LEU A 240 10.48 -13.85 -13.44
CA LEU A 240 11.31 -14.47 -12.41
C LEU A 240 11.73 -13.46 -11.35
N THR A 241 12.03 -13.91 -10.13
CA THR A 241 12.65 -13.04 -9.11
C THR A 241 13.97 -12.48 -9.65
N GLU A 242 14.26 -11.22 -9.33
CA GLU A 242 15.42 -10.46 -9.81
C GLU A 242 15.42 -10.17 -11.33
N GLN A 243 14.31 -10.45 -12.02
CA GLN A 243 14.11 -9.99 -13.40
C GLN A 243 13.71 -8.52 -13.40
N TYR A 244 14.42 -7.72 -14.20
CA TYR A 244 13.96 -6.39 -14.57
C TYR A 244 12.92 -6.51 -15.69
N VAL A 245 11.75 -5.90 -15.52
CA VAL A 245 10.66 -5.92 -16.50
C VAL A 245 10.39 -4.52 -17.02
N ALA A 246 10.04 -4.42 -18.29
CA ALA A 246 9.64 -3.15 -18.91
C ALA A 246 8.17 -2.83 -18.65
N LYS A 247 7.79 -1.55 -18.75
CA LYS A 247 6.37 -1.17 -18.74
C LYS A 247 5.61 -1.87 -19.87
N GLY A 248 4.47 -2.44 -19.54
CA GLY A 248 3.62 -3.14 -20.51
C GLY A 248 4.05 -4.56 -20.83
N GLU A 249 5.20 -5.03 -20.33
CA GLU A 249 5.63 -6.41 -20.48
C GLU A 249 4.62 -7.37 -19.82
N ILE A 250 4.28 -8.45 -20.52
CA ILE A 250 3.38 -9.49 -20.00
C ILE A 250 4.14 -10.32 -18.98
N ILE A 251 3.78 -10.19 -17.71
CA ILE A 251 4.46 -10.83 -16.57
C ILE A 251 3.72 -12.06 -16.06
N ALA A 252 2.42 -12.17 -16.33
CA ALA A 252 1.57 -13.25 -15.84
C ALA A 252 0.26 -13.39 -16.60
N GLN A 253 -0.56 -14.36 -16.18
CA GLN A 253 -1.96 -14.49 -16.54
C GLN A 253 -2.82 -14.46 -15.26
N SER A 254 -3.94 -13.73 -15.28
CA SER A 254 -4.90 -13.66 -14.16
C SER A 254 -5.53 -15.04 -13.90
N GLY A 255 -6.16 -15.26 -12.76
CA GLY A 255 -6.64 -16.61 -12.43
C GLY A 255 -7.49 -16.67 -11.17
N GLU A 256 -7.44 -17.81 -10.51
CA GLU A 256 -8.23 -18.12 -9.30
C GLU A 256 -7.38 -18.89 -8.26
N SER A 257 -6.06 -18.66 -8.23
CA SER A 257 -5.21 -19.35 -7.26
C SER A 257 -5.28 -18.70 -5.87
N GLY A 258 -4.86 -19.45 -4.83
CA GLY A 258 -4.84 -18.96 -3.45
C GLY A 258 -6.24 -18.86 -2.84
N ASN A 259 -6.52 -17.73 -2.18
CA ASN A 259 -7.80 -17.49 -1.50
C ASN A 259 -8.86 -16.78 -2.37
N ALA A 260 -8.66 -16.70 -3.68
CA ALA A 260 -9.65 -16.16 -4.61
C ALA A 260 -10.99 -16.89 -4.46
N THR A 261 -12.10 -16.16 -4.59
CA THR A 261 -13.47 -16.72 -4.55
C THR A 261 -14.08 -16.92 -5.96
N GLY A 262 -13.31 -16.61 -6.99
CA GLY A 262 -13.66 -16.68 -8.40
C GLY A 262 -12.51 -16.10 -9.25
N PRO A 263 -12.49 -16.32 -10.58
CA PRO A 263 -11.44 -15.78 -11.42
C PRO A 263 -11.38 -14.25 -11.38
N CYS A 264 -10.24 -13.70 -10.98
CA CYS A 264 -9.98 -12.27 -10.87
C CYS A 264 -8.48 -11.95 -11.02
N LEU A 265 -8.16 -10.66 -10.96
CA LEU A 265 -6.83 -10.17 -10.65
C LEU A 265 -6.93 -9.33 -9.38
N HIS A 266 -6.28 -9.77 -8.31
CA HIS A 266 -6.05 -8.88 -7.17
C HIS A 266 -4.83 -8.01 -7.48
N PHE A 267 -5.02 -6.70 -7.47
CA PHE A 267 -4.01 -5.70 -7.79
C PHE A 267 -3.86 -4.71 -6.65
N ALA A 268 -2.63 -4.50 -6.18
CA ALA A 268 -2.36 -3.55 -5.12
C ALA A 268 -1.14 -2.68 -5.45
N ILE A 269 -1.12 -1.48 -4.87
CA ILE A 269 0.06 -0.62 -4.85
C ILE A 269 0.39 -0.33 -3.39
N ARG A 270 1.65 -0.57 -3.04
CA ARG A 270 2.24 -0.07 -1.80
C ARG A 270 3.13 1.10 -2.18
N ALA A 271 2.73 2.29 -1.79
CA ALA A 271 3.47 3.52 -2.08
C ALA A 271 3.98 4.12 -0.78
N PHE A 272 5.30 4.27 -0.69
CA PHE A 272 5.96 4.90 0.45
C PHE A 272 5.56 4.16 1.74
N GLY A 273 5.71 2.84 1.77
CA GLY A 273 5.31 2.04 2.92
C GLY A 273 3.81 1.94 3.23
N ALA A 274 2.91 2.64 2.51
CA ALA A 274 1.46 2.64 2.73
C ALA A 274 0.71 1.87 1.64
N SER A 275 -0.31 1.11 2.03
CA SER A 275 -1.23 0.44 1.10
C SER A 275 -2.32 1.42 0.67
N VAL A 276 -2.32 1.78 -0.61
CA VAL A 276 -3.21 2.80 -1.19
C VAL A 276 -4.08 2.21 -2.29
N ASN A 277 -5.16 2.91 -2.63
CA ASN A 277 -6.00 2.57 -3.76
C ASN A 277 -5.13 2.67 -5.03
N PRO A 278 -4.85 1.55 -5.70
CA PRO A 278 -3.90 1.56 -6.80
C PRO A 278 -4.41 2.33 -8.01
N LEU A 279 -5.74 2.36 -8.21
CA LEU A 279 -6.35 3.10 -9.32
C LEU A 279 -6.27 4.60 -9.09
N GLU A 280 -6.56 5.03 -7.86
CA GLU A 280 -6.44 6.44 -7.46
C GLU A 280 -4.98 6.90 -7.49
N PHE A 281 -4.03 6.06 -7.08
CA PHE A 281 -2.61 6.34 -7.20
C PHE A 281 -2.21 6.63 -8.66
N ILE A 282 -2.62 5.78 -9.61
CA ILE A 282 -2.35 5.98 -11.05
C ILE A 282 -2.99 7.27 -11.57
N GLU A 283 -4.26 7.51 -11.23
CA GLU A 283 -5.02 8.70 -11.65
C GLU A 283 -4.41 10.00 -11.13
N ILE A 284 -3.95 10.00 -9.87
CA ILE A 284 -3.35 11.18 -9.26
C ILE A 284 -1.93 11.37 -9.76
N TYR A 285 -1.10 10.31 -9.82
CA TYR A 285 0.32 10.44 -10.14
C TYR A 285 0.57 10.81 -11.62
N ASN A 286 -0.14 10.19 -12.57
CA ASN A 286 0.15 10.31 -13.99
C ASN A 286 0.12 11.75 -14.57
N PRO A 287 -0.81 12.63 -14.16
CA PRO A 287 -0.83 14.03 -14.59
C PRO A 287 0.42 14.86 -14.27
N PHE A 288 1.40 14.35 -13.50
CA PHE A 288 2.61 15.11 -13.13
C PHE A 288 3.82 14.88 -14.04
N LEU A 289 3.72 13.95 -15.00
CA LEU A 289 4.83 13.62 -15.90
C LEU A 289 4.69 14.28 -17.29
N GLU A 290 4.08 15.47 -17.34
CA GLU A 290 4.05 16.32 -18.55
C GLU A 290 5.42 16.92 -18.87
#